data_AF-A0A9Q8PL00-F1
#
_entry.id   AF-A0A9Q8PL00-F1
#
_cell.length_a   1.000
_cell.length_b   1.000
_cell.length_c   1.000
_cell.angle_alpha   90.00
_cell.angle_beta   90.00
_cell.angle_gamma   90.00
#
_symmetry.space_group_name_H-M   'P 1'
#
loop_
_entity.id
_entity.type
_entity.pdbx_description
1 polymer ?
#
loop_
_entity_poly.entity_id
_entity_poly.type
_entity_poly.pdbx_seq_one_letter_code
_entity_poly.pdbx_strand_id
1 'polypeptide(L)'
;MTRTRAQKQKEQQAQEQKQKQDHQHQQQQKDDPPQCFLFKIPGELRNRIYREVLVKDEHIKYDASGYQRPALLATNIEIRAEAMSIFYYENTFMHDVDHYDSSAMMKFDELLLGMNLDRRRMMIQNGVTYDQPSWKNLIMWLSRFHAKAMSRCPGPALFKKEMGMTCSARYIIGGMFDTVEKMVGVEFEVVLGLMEIWRPALAAFDKKWEQDEDEE
;
A
#
# COMPACT_ATOMS: atom_id res chain seq x y z
N MET A 1 -41.65 -19.35 -74.25
CA MET A 1 -40.85 -18.21 -73.73
C MET A 1 -40.61 -18.37 -72.22
N THR A 2 -40.00 -19.48 -71.76
CA THR A 2 -39.97 -19.83 -70.32
C THR A 2 -38.57 -20.15 -69.80
N ARG A 3 -37.57 -20.32 -70.68
CA ARG A 3 -36.18 -20.64 -70.29
C ARG A 3 -35.41 -19.44 -69.71
N THR A 4 -35.80 -18.21 -70.04
CA THR A 4 -35.05 -16.99 -69.67
C THR A 4 -35.18 -16.60 -68.20
N ARG A 5 -36.25 -17.00 -67.51
CA ARG A 5 -36.53 -16.61 -66.12
C ARG A 5 -35.76 -17.48 -65.11
N ALA A 6 -35.69 -18.79 -65.37
CA ALA A 6 -34.95 -19.74 -64.55
C ALA A 6 -33.43 -19.52 -64.58
N GLN A 7 -32.90 -19.05 -65.72
CA GLN A 7 -31.47 -18.80 -65.89
C GLN A 7 -31.02 -17.54 -65.15
N LYS A 8 -31.82 -16.46 -65.21
CA LYS A 8 -31.59 -15.24 -64.39
C LYS A 8 -31.64 -15.51 -62.89
N GLN A 9 -32.55 -16.39 -62.44
CA GLN A 9 -32.64 -16.74 -61.02
C GLN A 9 -31.41 -17.51 -60.51
N LYS A 10 -30.84 -18.40 -61.34
CA LYS A 10 -29.60 -19.11 -61.01
C LYS A 10 -28.39 -18.18 -60.96
N GLU A 11 -28.28 -17.22 -61.88
CA GLU A 11 -27.19 -16.25 -61.88
C GLU A 11 -27.24 -15.32 -60.67
N GLN A 12 -28.45 -14.91 -60.26
CA GLN A 12 -28.65 -14.06 -59.09
C GLN A 12 -28.31 -14.80 -57.79
N GLN A 13 -28.69 -16.07 -57.67
CA GLN A 13 -28.31 -16.91 -56.52
C GLN A 13 -26.81 -17.18 -56.46
N ALA A 14 -26.14 -17.39 -57.61
CA ALA A 14 -24.70 -17.57 -57.67
C ALA A 14 -23.94 -16.29 -57.27
N GLN A 15 -24.43 -15.11 -57.66
CA GLN A 15 -23.85 -13.83 -57.25
C GLN A 15 -24.03 -13.55 -55.76
N GLU A 16 -25.20 -13.83 -55.20
CA GLU A 16 -25.44 -13.68 -53.76
C GLU A 16 -24.59 -14.65 -52.92
N GLN A 17 -24.39 -15.88 -53.40
CA GLN A 17 -23.51 -16.84 -52.72
C GLN A 17 -22.04 -16.41 -52.78
N LYS A 18 -21.59 -15.88 -53.91
CA LYS A 18 -20.23 -15.37 -54.07
C LYS A 18 -19.99 -14.13 -53.19
N GLN A 19 -20.93 -13.19 -53.15
CA GLN A 19 -20.85 -12.02 -52.26
C GLN A 19 -20.85 -12.40 -50.77
N LYS A 20 -21.62 -13.43 -50.37
CA LYS A 20 -21.60 -13.96 -49.00
C LYS A 20 -20.28 -14.65 -48.65
N GLN A 21 -19.69 -15.40 -49.59
CA GLN A 21 -18.37 -16.01 -49.40
C GLN A 21 -17.26 -14.97 -49.32
N ASP A 22 -17.30 -13.93 -50.14
CA ASP A 22 -16.34 -12.82 -50.10
C ASP A 22 -16.46 -12.00 -48.79
N HIS A 23 -17.68 -11.77 -48.30
CA HIS A 23 -17.90 -11.16 -46.97
C HIS A 23 -17.42 -12.06 -45.82
N GLN A 24 -17.59 -13.38 -45.92
CA GLN A 24 -17.07 -14.31 -44.90
C GLN A 24 -15.54 -14.39 -44.91
N HIS A 25 -14.89 -14.36 -46.08
CA HIS A 25 -13.43 -14.31 -46.19
C HIS A 25 -12.86 -12.98 -45.67
N GLN A 26 -13.53 -11.85 -45.91
CA GLN A 26 -13.12 -10.55 -45.36
C GLN A 26 -13.29 -10.45 -43.84
N GLN A 27 -14.25 -11.17 -43.23
CA GLN A 27 -14.40 -11.22 -41.77
C GLN A 27 -13.41 -12.17 -41.07
N GLN A 28 -12.72 -13.05 -41.81
CA GLN A 28 -11.74 -13.99 -41.25
C GLN A 28 -10.29 -13.46 -41.26
N GLN A 29 -10.01 -12.32 -41.91
CA GLN A 29 -8.76 -11.57 -41.74
C GLN A 29 -8.86 -10.58 -40.57
N LYS A 30 -9.31 -11.05 -39.41
CA LYS A 30 -9.05 -10.35 -38.15
C LYS A 30 -7.59 -10.62 -37.82
N ASP A 31 -6.72 -9.67 -38.14
CA ASP A 31 -5.36 -9.65 -37.64
C ASP A 31 -5.38 -9.97 -36.14
N ASP A 32 -4.56 -10.94 -35.72
CA ASP A 32 -4.37 -11.22 -34.30
C ASP A 32 -4.07 -9.89 -33.60
N PRO A 33 -4.68 -9.63 -32.43
CA PRO A 33 -4.47 -8.38 -31.72
C PRO A 33 -2.96 -8.16 -31.57
N PRO A 34 -2.45 -6.95 -31.88
CA PRO A 34 -1.01 -6.70 -31.89
C PRO A 34 -0.41 -7.06 -30.54
N GLN A 35 0.36 -8.14 -30.53
CA GLN A 35 0.93 -8.69 -29.31
C GLN A 35 2.01 -7.71 -28.81
N CYS A 36 1.83 -7.19 -27.59
CA CYS A 36 2.73 -6.21 -26.99
C CYS A 36 4.19 -6.70 -27.00
N PHE A 37 5.10 -5.92 -27.59
CA PHE A 37 6.52 -6.28 -27.68
C PHE A 37 7.17 -6.52 -26.32
N LEU A 38 6.69 -5.85 -25.27
CA LEU A 38 7.19 -6.04 -23.91
C LEU A 38 7.05 -7.50 -23.43
N PHE A 39 6.00 -8.20 -23.84
CA PHE A 39 5.80 -9.61 -23.45
C PHE A 39 6.56 -10.61 -24.32
N LYS A 40 7.24 -10.14 -25.38
CA LYS A 40 8.10 -10.99 -26.22
C LYS A 40 9.52 -11.13 -25.66
N ILE A 41 9.93 -10.28 -24.73
CA ILE A 41 11.24 -10.38 -24.08
C ILE A 41 11.18 -11.25 -22.81
N PRO A 42 12.29 -11.92 -22.40
CA PRO A 42 12.36 -12.68 -21.16
C PRO A 42 12.01 -11.87 -19.91
N GLY A 43 11.47 -12.55 -18.89
CA GLY A 43 11.01 -11.92 -17.64
C GLY A 43 12.13 -11.18 -16.90
N GLU A 44 13.37 -11.65 -17.01
CA GLU A 44 14.54 -10.99 -16.42
C GLU A 44 14.79 -9.61 -17.04
N LEU A 45 14.62 -9.49 -18.36
CA LEU A 45 14.74 -8.20 -19.06
C LEU A 45 13.57 -7.29 -18.72
N ARG A 46 12.34 -7.83 -18.60
CA ARG A 46 11.18 -7.07 -18.11
C ARG A 46 11.43 -6.52 -16.71
N ASN A 47 11.92 -7.34 -15.79
CA ASN A 47 12.24 -6.93 -14.42
C ASN A 47 13.31 -5.83 -14.37
N ARG A 48 14.31 -5.85 -15.27
CA ARG A 48 15.26 -4.74 -15.41
C ARG A 48 14.54 -3.46 -15.81
N ILE A 49 13.72 -3.50 -16.85
CA ILE A 49 12.91 -2.34 -17.30
C ILE A 49 12.00 -1.83 -16.18
N TYR A 50 11.35 -2.72 -15.43
CA TYR A 50 10.48 -2.35 -14.31
C TYR A 50 11.26 -1.61 -13.22
N ARG A 51 12.46 -2.07 -12.86
CA ARG A 51 13.29 -1.42 -11.83
C ARG A 51 13.69 0.00 -12.21
N GLU A 52 14.10 0.23 -13.46
CA GLU A 52 14.45 1.57 -13.97
C GLU A 52 13.32 2.60 -13.80
N VAL A 53 12.06 2.15 -13.74
CA VAL A 53 10.89 3.03 -13.63
C VAL A 53 10.33 3.09 -12.21
N LEU A 54 10.34 1.95 -11.50
CA LEU A 54 9.62 1.77 -10.23
C LEU A 54 10.47 2.06 -8.99
N VAL A 55 11.76 1.78 -9.04
CA VAL A 55 12.65 1.96 -7.88
C VAL A 55 13.09 3.41 -7.82
N LYS A 56 12.96 4.02 -6.65
CA LYS A 56 13.33 5.40 -6.36
C LYS A 56 14.47 5.39 -5.35
N ASP A 57 15.42 6.30 -5.57
CA ASP A 57 16.49 6.56 -4.60
C ASP A 57 15.95 7.24 -3.33
N GLU A 58 14.90 8.05 -3.49
CA GLU A 58 14.23 8.74 -2.39
C GLU A 58 13.13 7.88 -1.74
N HIS A 59 12.85 8.16 -0.46
CA HIS A 59 11.76 7.50 0.25
C HIS A 59 10.39 7.89 -0.33
N ILE A 60 9.53 6.89 -0.51
CA ILE A 60 8.14 7.09 -0.90
C ILE A 60 7.34 7.46 0.33
N LYS A 61 6.98 8.74 0.44
CA LYS A 61 6.13 9.23 1.52
C LYS A 61 4.70 8.73 1.35
N TYR A 62 4.10 8.28 2.45
CA TYR A 62 2.68 7.97 2.50
C TYR A 62 2.02 8.63 3.71
N ASP A 63 0.74 8.95 3.58
CA ASP A 63 -0.07 9.58 4.62
C ASP A 63 -1.49 8.97 4.65
N ALA A 64 -2.41 9.62 5.38
CA ALA A 64 -3.79 9.16 5.51
C ALA A 64 -4.59 9.23 4.19
N SER A 65 -4.15 10.02 3.21
CA SER A 65 -4.69 10.13 1.85
C SER A 65 -4.07 9.09 0.90
N GLY A 66 -2.93 8.52 1.27
CA GLY A 66 -2.25 7.44 0.56
C GLY A 66 -0.87 7.87 0.06
N TYR A 67 -0.51 7.43 -1.14
CA TYR A 67 0.75 7.76 -1.81
C TYR A 67 0.57 7.62 -3.32
N GLN A 68 1.44 8.27 -4.08
CA GLN A 68 1.41 8.20 -5.53
C GLN A 68 1.90 6.83 -6.02
N ARG A 69 0.99 6.05 -6.60
CA ARG A 69 1.35 4.79 -7.26
C ARG A 69 1.89 5.06 -8.67
N PRO A 70 2.98 4.40 -9.10
CA PRO A 70 3.46 4.53 -10.46
C PRO A 70 2.41 4.10 -11.49
N ALA A 71 2.26 4.89 -12.56
CA ALA A 71 1.32 4.59 -13.64
C ALA A 71 1.51 3.20 -14.24
N LEU A 72 2.75 2.68 -14.24
CA LEU A 72 3.08 1.34 -14.69
C LEU A 72 2.23 0.25 -14.00
N LEU A 73 1.97 0.38 -12.70
CA LEU A 73 1.15 -0.58 -11.95
C LEU A 73 -0.35 -0.52 -12.27
N ALA A 74 -0.78 0.51 -13.02
CA ALA A 74 -2.16 0.71 -13.45
C ALA A 74 -2.39 0.39 -14.94
N THR A 75 -1.35 -0.02 -15.67
CA THR A 75 -1.41 -0.25 -17.12
C THR A 75 -2.27 -1.46 -17.50
N ASN A 76 -1.91 -2.66 -17.04
CA ASN A 76 -2.66 -3.89 -17.23
C ASN A 76 -2.39 -4.89 -16.09
N ILE A 77 -3.18 -5.96 -16.03
CA ILE A 77 -3.12 -6.96 -14.96
C ILE A 77 -1.81 -7.77 -14.95
N GLU A 78 -1.21 -8.02 -16.13
CA GLU A 78 0.01 -8.82 -16.28
C GLU A 78 1.23 -8.05 -15.79
N ILE A 79 1.42 -6.81 -16.28
CA ILE A 79 2.48 -5.90 -15.81
C ILE A 79 2.33 -5.69 -14.31
N ARG A 80 1.11 -5.43 -13.83
CA ARG A 80 0.87 -5.27 -12.39
C ARG A 80 1.31 -6.50 -11.60
N ALA A 81 0.97 -7.71 -12.04
CA ALA A 81 1.35 -8.94 -11.35
C ALA A 81 2.87 -9.13 -11.26
N GLU A 82 3.61 -8.78 -12.31
CA GLU A 82 5.07 -8.89 -12.33
C GLU A 82 5.76 -7.76 -11.54
N ALA A 83 5.31 -6.52 -11.72
CA ALA A 83 5.96 -5.32 -11.25
C ALA A 83 5.65 -4.95 -9.80
N MET A 84 4.49 -5.38 -9.27
CA MET A 84 4.03 -4.96 -7.94
C MET A 84 5.02 -5.32 -6.83
N SER A 85 5.58 -6.53 -6.86
CA SER A 85 6.55 -6.97 -5.86
C SER A 85 7.85 -6.17 -5.90
N ILE A 86 8.32 -5.79 -7.09
CA ILE A 86 9.50 -4.93 -7.27
C ILE A 86 9.24 -3.57 -6.60
N PHE A 87 8.09 -2.95 -6.89
CA PHE A 87 7.76 -1.65 -6.33
C PHE A 87 7.71 -1.66 -4.79
N TYR A 88 7.03 -2.64 -4.16
CA TYR A 88 6.87 -2.63 -2.70
C TYR A 88 8.07 -3.16 -1.93
N TYR A 89 8.84 -4.10 -2.49
CA TYR A 89 9.95 -4.73 -1.77
C TYR A 89 11.30 -4.04 -2.01
N GLU A 90 11.48 -3.34 -3.12
CA GLU A 90 12.77 -2.69 -3.45
C GLU A 90 12.78 -1.18 -3.14
N ASN A 91 11.61 -0.57 -2.89
CA ASN A 91 11.55 0.81 -2.40
C ASN A 91 11.51 0.88 -0.87
N THR A 92 11.91 2.04 -0.35
CA THR A 92 11.71 2.40 1.05
C THR A 92 10.51 3.34 1.17
N PHE A 93 9.54 2.97 2.00
CA PHE A 93 8.38 3.81 2.31
C PHE A 93 8.64 4.58 3.60
N MET A 94 8.15 5.81 3.69
CA MET A 94 8.32 6.62 4.89
C MET A 94 7.01 7.28 5.29
N HIS A 95 6.75 7.33 6.59
CA HIS A 95 5.65 8.09 7.15
C HIS A 95 6.10 8.79 8.43
N ASP A 96 5.81 10.08 8.50
CA ASP A 96 6.02 10.88 9.70
C ASP A 96 4.71 10.85 10.50
N VAL A 97 4.79 10.31 11.72
CA VAL A 97 3.65 10.20 12.62
C VAL A 97 3.52 11.51 13.40
N ASP A 98 2.57 12.33 12.96
CA ASP A 98 2.20 13.59 13.60
C ASP A 98 1.09 13.35 14.63
N HIS A 99 1.12 14.11 15.73
CA HIS A 99 0.15 14.00 16.84
C HIS A 99 -0.08 12.56 17.32
N TYR A 100 0.92 11.68 17.20
CA TYR A 100 0.81 10.25 17.51
C TYR A 100 -0.32 9.51 16.76
N ASP A 101 -0.85 10.07 15.67
CA ASP A 101 -1.92 9.44 14.92
C ASP A 101 -1.41 8.26 14.10
N SER A 102 -1.82 7.06 14.51
CA SER A 102 -1.44 5.82 13.85
C SER A 102 -2.31 5.42 12.65
N SER A 103 -3.28 6.25 12.26
CA SER A 103 -4.31 5.88 11.28
C SER A 103 -3.76 5.69 9.87
N ALA A 104 -2.78 6.50 9.45
CA ALA A 104 -2.12 6.33 8.15
C ALA A 104 -1.34 5.00 8.08
N MET A 105 -0.65 4.62 9.17
CA MET A 105 0.05 3.34 9.25
C MET A 105 -0.93 2.15 9.17
N MET A 106 -2.07 2.23 9.86
CA MET A 106 -3.12 1.22 9.77
C MET A 106 -3.64 1.05 8.34
N LYS A 107 -4.04 2.14 7.69
CA LYS A 107 -4.53 2.11 6.31
C LYS A 107 -3.50 1.51 5.35
N PHE A 108 -2.22 1.84 5.56
CA PHE A 108 -1.14 1.27 4.76
C PHE A 108 -0.99 -0.23 5.00
N ASP A 109 -1.02 -0.69 6.25
CA ASP A 109 -0.95 -2.13 6.59
C ASP A 109 -2.14 -2.91 5.99
N GLU A 110 -3.37 -2.39 6.11
CA GLU A 110 -4.58 -2.98 5.51
C GLU A 110 -4.48 -3.11 3.99
N LEU A 111 -3.95 -2.07 3.34
CA LEU A 111 -3.72 -2.05 1.91
C LEU A 111 -2.72 -3.11 1.48
N LEU A 112 -1.64 -3.32 2.24
CA LEU A 112 -0.65 -4.36 1.97
C LEU A 112 -1.22 -5.77 2.15
N LEU A 113 -2.03 -5.98 3.20
CA LEU A 113 -2.74 -7.24 3.42
C LEU A 113 -3.70 -7.55 2.26
N GLY A 114 -4.45 -6.54 1.78
CA GLY A 114 -5.33 -6.68 0.62
C GLY A 114 -4.61 -7.02 -0.70
N MET A 115 -3.30 -6.73 -0.79
CA MET A 115 -2.47 -7.09 -1.95
C MET A 115 -1.68 -8.40 -1.77
N ASN A 116 -1.87 -9.09 -0.64
CA ASN A 116 -1.14 -10.31 -0.29
C ASN A 116 0.39 -10.13 -0.33
N LEU A 117 0.88 -8.97 0.12
CA LEU A 117 2.30 -8.68 0.22
C LEU A 117 2.83 -9.03 1.61
N ASP A 118 4.01 -9.64 1.68
CA ASP A 118 4.68 -9.90 2.95
C ASP A 118 5.34 -8.62 3.45
N ARG A 119 4.68 -7.99 4.41
CA ARG A 119 5.16 -6.79 5.10
C ARG A 119 6.59 -6.93 5.62
N ARG A 120 7.03 -8.12 6.05
CA ARG A 120 8.38 -8.33 6.62
C ARG A 120 9.49 -8.15 5.60
N ARG A 121 9.15 -8.19 4.31
CA ARG A 121 10.09 -7.97 3.21
C ARG A 121 10.20 -6.52 2.79
N MET A 122 9.35 -5.64 3.32
CA MET A 122 9.33 -4.23 2.94
C MET A 122 10.25 -3.40 3.82
N MET A 123 10.93 -2.44 3.20
CA MET A 123 11.64 -1.37 3.90
C MET A 123 10.66 -0.25 4.16
N ILE A 124 10.37 0.02 5.43
CA ILE A 124 9.53 1.16 5.81
C ILE A 124 10.20 1.83 7.01
N GLN A 125 10.32 3.15 6.97
CA GLN A 125 10.85 3.99 8.03
C GLN A 125 9.74 4.87 8.60
N ASN A 126 9.68 4.98 9.92
CA ASN A 126 8.68 5.81 10.58
C ASN A 126 9.39 6.92 11.37
N GLY A 127 9.07 8.17 11.04
CA GLY A 127 9.35 9.32 11.89
C GLY A 127 8.26 9.45 12.94
N VAL A 128 8.61 9.93 14.14
CA VAL A 128 7.62 10.35 15.14
C VAL A 128 7.97 11.77 15.53
N THR A 129 7.02 12.68 15.36
CA THR A 129 7.17 14.08 15.72
C THR A 129 6.77 14.24 17.20
N TYR A 130 7.73 14.58 18.07
CA TYR A 130 7.55 14.56 19.53
C TYR A 130 7.05 15.88 20.14
N ASP A 131 6.97 16.95 19.35
CA ASP A 131 6.62 18.32 19.78
C ASP A 131 5.11 18.63 19.76
N GLN A 132 4.32 17.70 19.21
CA GLN A 132 2.86 17.73 19.09
C GLN A 132 2.26 16.52 19.83
N PRO A 133 2.18 16.56 21.18
CA PRO A 133 1.62 15.47 21.94
C PRO A 133 0.10 15.40 21.84
N SER A 134 -0.42 14.18 21.74
CA SER A 134 -1.86 13.90 21.84
C SER A 134 -2.04 12.60 22.62
N TRP A 135 -2.58 12.71 23.84
CA TRP A 135 -2.79 11.56 24.73
C TRP A 135 -3.75 10.55 24.10
N LYS A 136 -4.89 11.05 23.59
CA LYS A 136 -5.91 10.28 22.88
C LYS A 136 -5.31 9.43 21.76
N ASN A 137 -4.49 10.04 20.89
CA ASN A 137 -3.89 9.33 19.76
C ASN A 137 -2.80 8.35 20.20
N LEU A 138 -2.01 8.68 21.22
CA LEU A 138 -1.03 7.76 21.80
C LEU A 138 -1.71 6.51 22.37
N ILE A 139 -2.78 6.67 23.16
CA ILE A 139 -3.55 5.55 23.70
C ILE A 139 -4.18 4.72 22.58
N MET A 140 -4.73 5.36 21.55
CA MET A 140 -5.26 4.68 20.37
C MET A 140 -4.17 3.84 19.67
N TRP A 141 -2.96 4.38 19.52
CA TRP A 141 -1.83 3.65 18.95
C TRP A 141 -1.44 2.45 19.83
N LEU A 142 -1.30 2.65 21.14
CA LEU A 142 -0.98 1.57 22.08
C LEU A 142 -2.04 0.46 22.05
N SER A 143 -3.32 0.81 21.94
CA SER A 143 -4.43 -0.15 21.79
C SER A 143 -4.30 -0.99 20.52
N ARG A 144 -4.08 -0.33 19.38
CA ARG A 144 -3.87 -1.01 18.09
C ARG A 144 -2.64 -1.93 18.10
N PHE A 145 -1.58 -1.50 18.78
CA PHE A 145 -0.35 -2.30 18.93
C PHE A 145 -0.55 -3.51 19.86
N HIS A 146 -1.25 -3.33 20.98
CA HIS A 146 -1.63 -4.40 21.91
C HIS A 146 -2.44 -5.50 21.21
N ALA A 147 -3.43 -5.10 20.42
CA ALA A 147 -4.28 -5.98 19.62
C ALA A 147 -3.55 -6.68 18.45
N LYS A 148 -2.25 -6.41 18.26
CA LYS A 148 -1.44 -6.88 17.12
C LYS A 148 -1.99 -6.46 15.75
N ALA A 149 -2.87 -5.45 15.71
CA ALA A 149 -3.33 -4.84 14.46
C ALA A 149 -2.20 -4.06 13.77
N MET A 150 -1.20 -3.62 14.52
CA MET A 150 0.03 -3.03 14.00
C MET A 150 1.26 -3.64 14.66
N SER A 151 2.31 -3.84 13.87
CA SER A 151 3.61 -4.34 14.35
C SER A 151 4.62 -3.20 14.59
N ARG A 152 4.27 -1.96 14.22
CA ARG A 152 5.16 -0.81 14.28
C ARG A 152 4.84 0.08 15.47
N CYS A 153 5.90 0.45 16.16
CA CYS A 153 5.89 1.34 17.31
C CYS A 153 7.13 2.23 17.26
N PRO A 154 7.16 3.34 18.02
CA PRO A 154 8.40 4.06 18.27
C PRO A 154 9.42 3.07 18.86
N GLY A 155 10.59 2.93 18.22
CA GLY A 155 11.57 1.90 18.63
C GLY A 155 11.96 1.94 20.11
N PRO A 156 12.47 0.83 20.66
CA PRO A 156 12.65 0.63 22.09
C PRO A 156 13.56 1.69 22.72
N ALA A 157 13.28 2.00 23.99
CA ALA A 157 14.01 3.00 24.77
C ALA A 157 15.53 2.74 24.79
N LEU A 158 15.95 1.47 24.83
CA LEU A 158 17.35 1.07 24.97
C LEU A 158 18.21 1.37 23.72
N PHE A 159 17.69 1.13 22.51
CA PHE A 159 18.42 1.37 21.25
C PHE A 159 18.79 2.85 21.05
N LYS A 160 18.02 3.76 21.67
CA LYS A 160 18.15 5.21 21.49
C LYS A 160 19.13 5.86 22.48
N LYS A 161 19.36 5.22 23.64
CA LYS A 161 20.43 5.60 24.59
C LYS A 161 21.82 5.44 23.97
N GLU A 162 22.00 4.42 23.15
CA GLU A 162 23.26 4.16 22.44
C GLU A 162 23.53 5.17 21.32
N MET A 163 22.50 5.84 20.79
CA MET A 163 22.63 6.89 19.77
C MET A 163 22.75 8.32 20.32
N GLY A 164 22.84 8.51 21.65
CA GLY A 164 23.05 9.83 22.25
C GLY A 164 21.87 10.80 22.15
N MET A 165 20.67 10.31 21.84
CA MET A 165 19.46 11.14 21.75
C MET A 165 18.90 11.47 23.15
N THR A 166 18.60 12.74 23.43
CA THR A 166 18.28 13.26 24.78
C THR A 166 16.79 13.49 25.08
N CYS A 167 15.87 13.09 24.19
CA CYS A 167 14.44 13.36 24.38
C CYS A 167 13.81 12.40 25.41
N SER A 168 13.59 12.86 26.65
CA SER A 168 12.97 12.09 27.74
C SER A 168 11.59 11.52 27.37
N ALA A 169 10.75 12.29 26.67
CA ALA A 169 9.44 11.83 26.20
C ALA A 169 9.55 10.57 25.31
N ARG A 170 10.58 10.52 24.45
CA ARG A 170 10.84 9.37 23.59
C ARG A 170 11.19 8.10 24.36
N TYR A 171 11.89 8.21 25.50
CA TYR A 171 12.17 7.07 26.38
C TYR A 171 10.93 6.57 27.07
N ILE A 172 10.12 7.48 27.60
CA ILE A 172 8.87 7.14 28.30
C ILE A 172 7.92 6.43 27.34
N ILE A 173 7.69 7.01 26.17
CA ILE A 173 6.79 6.44 25.16
C ILE A 173 7.31 5.09 24.68
N GLY A 174 8.61 4.96 24.41
CA GLY A 174 9.21 3.66 24.11
C GLY A 174 8.97 2.62 25.21
N GLY A 175 9.12 3.01 26.49
CA GLY A 175 8.84 2.16 27.63
C GLY A 175 7.36 1.78 27.78
N MET A 176 6.44 2.67 27.40
CA MET A 176 5.00 2.36 27.33
C MET A 176 4.75 1.26 26.30
N PHE A 177 5.30 1.37 25.08
CA PHE A 177 5.18 0.32 24.06
C PHE A 177 5.79 -1.02 24.49
N ASP A 178 6.98 -1.00 25.11
CA ASP A 178 7.62 -2.20 25.66
C ASP A 178 6.76 -2.86 26.76
N THR A 179 6.07 -2.04 27.57
CA THR A 179 5.14 -2.51 28.60
C THR A 179 3.92 -3.17 27.97
N VAL A 180 3.29 -2.49 27.00
CA VAL A 180 2.13 -3.01 26.27
C VAL A 180 2.45 -4.32 25.56
N GLU A 181 3.64 -4.45 24.97
CA GLU A 181 4.07 -5.70 24.32
C GLU A 181 4.13 -6.88 25.29
N LYS A 182 4.58 -6.64 26.53
CA LYS A 182 4.67 -7.68 27.57
C LYS A 182 3.32 -8.01 28.21
N MET A 183 2.32 -7.17 28.02
CA MET A 183 0.96 -7.34 28.55
C MET A 183 -0.01 -7.92 27.50
N VAL A 184 0.50 -8.54 26.44
CA VAL A 184 -0.34 -9.27 25.48
C VAL A 184 -1.11 -10.39 26.20
N GLY A 185 -2.42 -10.44 25.97
CA GLY A 185 -3.33 -11.38 26.64
C GLY A 185 -3.98 -10.84 27.93
N VAL A 186 -3.60 -9.65 28.38
CA VAL A 186 -4.32 -8.90 29.43
C VAL A 186 -5.34 -7.97 28.77
N GLU A 187 -6.54 -7.84 29.31
CA GLU A 187 -7.57 -6.91 28.82
C GLU A 187 -7.04 -5.46 28.74
N PHE A 188 -7.37 -4.77 27.64
CA PHE A 188 -6.78 -3.46 27.37
C PHE A 188 -7.22 -2.40 28.38
N GLU A 189 -8.38 -2.53 29.01
CA GLU A 189 -8.84 -1.65 30.10
C GLU A 189 -7.87 -1.66 31.30
N VAL A 190 -7.27 -2.81 31.61
CA VAL A 190 -6.27 -2.93 32.67
C VAL A 190 -4.97 -2.27 32.24
N VAL A 191 -4.56 -2.48 30.97
CA VAL A 191 -3.38 -1.83 30.39
C VAL A 191 -3.55 -0.32 30.37
N LEU A 192 -4.74 0.18 30.02
CA LEU A 192 -5.08 1.60 30.00
C LEU A 192 -4.98 2.21 31.39
N GLY A 193 -5.50 1.53 32.43
CA GLY A 193 -5.33 1.96 33.81
C GLY A 193 -3.86 2.11 34.22
N LEU A 194 -2.96 1.25 33.71
CA LEU A 194 -1.52 1.41 33.89
C LEU A 194 -0.97 2.60 33.08
N MET A 195 -1.38 2.77 31.82
CA MET A 195 -0.92 3.88 30.98
C MET A 195 -1.28 5.24 31.58
N GLU A 196 -2.46 5.40 32.19
CA GLU A 196 -2.87 6.63 32.88
C GLU A 196 -1.91 7.05 34.01
N ILE A 197 -1.21 6.09 34.64
CA ILE A 197 -0.18 6.38 35.66
C ILE A 197 1.04 7.11 35.05
N TRP A 198 1.31 6.89 33.76
CA TRP A 198 2.41 7.54 33.05
C TRP A 198 2.06 8.95 32.57
N ARG A 199 0.78 9.30 32.46
CA ARG A 199 0.34 10.61 31.93
C ARG A 199 0.88 11.79 32.74
N PRO A 200 0.85 11.79 34.10
CA PRO A 200 1.49 12.85 34.89
C PRO A 200 3.00 12.96 34.68
N ALA A 201 3.68 11.82 34.43
CA ALA A 201 5.11 11.83 34.15
C ALA A 201 5.40 12.51 32.80
N LEU A 202 4.59 12.25 31.77
CA LEU A 202 4.68 12.95 30.48
C LEU A 202 4.38 14.46 30.63
N ALA A 203 3.33 14.81 31.37
CA ALA A 203 2.95 16.20 31.67
C ALA A 203 4.03 17.00 32.39
N ALA A 204 4.81 16.35 33.25
CA ALA A 204 5.95 16.98 33.91
C ALA A 204 7.07 17.41 32.94
N PHE A 205 7.18 16.77 31.77
CA PHE A 205 8.13 17.15 30.73
C PHE A 205 7.54 18.15 29.73
N ASP A 206 6.28 17.96 29.34
CA ASP A 206 5.57 18.88 28.46
C ASP A 206 4.10 18.97 28.91
N LYS A 207 3.69 20.16 29.36
CA LYS A 207 2.33 20.41 29.85
C LYS A 207 1.27 20.15 28.79
N LYS A 208 1.62 20.16 27.50
CA LYS A 208 0.67 19.83 26.43
C LYS A 208 0.10 18.41 26.55
N TRP A 209 0.75 17.47 27.26
CA TRP A 209 0.18 16.14 27.54
C TRP A 209 -1.06 16.15 28.47
N GLU A 210 -1.31 17.26 29.17
CA GLU A 210 -2.53 17.45 29.97
C GLU A 210 -3.71 17.91 29.11
N GLN A 211 -3.44 18.45 27.92
CA GLN A 211 -4.46 18.93 27.01
C GLN A 211 -4.98 17.71 26.23
N ASP A 212 -6.22 17.32 26.51
CA ASP A 212 -6.96 16.52 25.54
C ASP A 212 -7.40 17.52 24.47
N GLU A 213 -6.89 17.37 23.24
CA GLU A 213 -7.39 18.13 22.10
C GLU A 213 -8.87 17.78 21.91
N ASP A 214 -9.75 18.60 22.50
CA ASP A 214 -11.13 18.72 22.06
C ASP A 214 -11.07 19.37 20.68
N GLU A 215 -11.09 18.56 19.62
CA GLU A 215 -11.19 19.01 18.23
C GLU A 215 -12.45 19.88 18.07
N GLU A 216 -12.25 21.18 17.80
CA GLU A 216 -13.25 22.06 17.15
C GLU A 216 -13.55 21.61 15.72
#